data_AF-A0A1I6BMX7-F1
#
_entry.id   AF-A0A1I6BMX7-F1
#
_cell.length_a   1.000
_cell.length_b   1.000
_cell.length_c   1.000
_cell.angle_alpha   90.00
_cell.angle_beta   90.00
_cell.angle_gamma   90.00
#
_symmetry.space_group_name_H-M   'P 1'
#
loop_
_entity.id
_entity.type
_entity.pdbx_description
1 polymer ?
#
loop_
_entity_poly.entity_id
_entity_poly.type
_entity_poly.pdbx_seq_one_letter_code
_entity_poly.pdbx_strand_id
1 'polypeptide(L)'
;MKQLTYTVRFITPAFLGNAEQDGQWRTPPFKALLRQWWRVAVAQELKFDVNAIRRREADLFGVAADGGDSRKSRVRIRLDDWSLGELTQAPAIGQVAMGKNQIPAALYSGYGPVIPGPRLKANAAIQSGAEAQLRLAFPEQQGIEQALAMMHSYATLGGRSRNGWGSFELIGEQASLPVYTRDWQAAMQLDWAHALGLDEKGALVWESAPQARWEDAMKLLAQARVDMRRAVPDRLMLAYPDTRATMPGWGRNARVPHSLRFKVRAEQGKYIAVIFHMPCRPSNELWQKLAPQKQQGFIGCFQAAHACLDRHQQFQRGEA
;
A
#
# COMPACT_ATOMS: atom_id res chain seq x y z
N MET A 1 -29.08 -1.77 -9.25
CA MET A 1 -27.70 -2.33 -9.34
C MET A 1 -26.86 -1.25 -9.96
N LYS A 2 -25.83 -0.78 -9.25
CA LYS A 2 -24.99 0.33 -9.69
C LYS A 2 -23.87 -0.18 -10.60
N GLN A 3 -23.53 0.62 -11.61
CA GLN A 3 -22.41 0.36 -12.52
C GLN A 3 -21.47 1.56 -12.52
N LEU A 4 -20.18 1.29 -12.50
CA LEU A 4 -19.14 2.31 -12.56
C LEU A 4 -18.07 1.89 -13.56
N THR A 5 -17.50 2.86 -14.28
CA THR A 5 -16.42 2.66 -15.24
C THR A 5 -15.32 3.67 -14.95
N TYR A 6 -14.08 3.18 -14.88
CA TYR A 6 -12.89 4.00 -14.66
C TYR A 6 -11.80 3.61 -15.65
N THR A 7 -11.07 4.59 -16.17
CA THR A 7 -9.75 4.32 -16.73
C THR A 7 -8.75 4.22 -15.59
N VAL A 8 -8.14 3.05 -15.40
CA VAL A 8 -7.01 2.89 -14.48
C VAL A 8 -5.76 3.32 -15.23
N ARG A 9 -5.00 4.27 -14.69
CA ARG A 9 -3.67 4.63 -15.20
C ARG A 9 -2.60 4.34 -14.16
N PHE A 10 -1.57 3.58 -14.52
CA PHE A 10 -0.40 3.43 -13.64
C PHE A 10 0.48 4.68 -13.66
N ILE A 11 0.72 5.26 -12.49
CA ILE A 11 1.64 6.38 -12.29
C ILE A 11 3.08 5.88 -12.18
N THR A 12 3.26 4.76 -11.48
CA THR A 12 4.57 4.10 -11.35
C THR A 12 4.45 2.67 -11.86
N PRO A 13 5.55 2.07 -12.38
CA PRO A 13 5.52 0.71 -12.88
C PRO A 13 4.97 -0.31 -11.86
N ALA A 14 4.18 -1.27 -12.34
CA ALA A 14 3.47 -2.22 -11.50
C ALA A 14 3.98 -3.65 -11.72
N PHE A 15 4.41 -4.30 -10.63
CA PHE A 15 4.86 -5.70 -10.66
C PHE A 15 3.69 -6.66 -10.45
N LEU A 16 2.86 -6.87 -11.49
CA LEU A 16 1.68 -7.76 -11.47
C LEU A 16 1.98 -9.11 -12.14
N GLY A 17 2.54 -10.05 -11.38
CA GLY A 17 2.89 -11.37 -11.91
C GLY A 17 1.67 -12.20 -12.37
N ASN A 18 1.76 -12.78 -13.56
CA ASN A 18 0.93 -13.87 -14.03
C ASN A 18 1.48 -15.23 -13.54
N ALA A 19 0.97 -16.34 -14.08
CA ALA A 19 1.43 -17.69 -13.73
C ALA A 19 2.90 -17.95 -14.12
N GLU A 20 3.36 -17.30 -15.19
CA GLU A 20 4.74 -17.37 -15.71
C GLU A 20 5.66 -16.32 -15.07
N GLN A 21 5.16 -15.58 -14.06
CA GLN A 21 5.86 -14.48 -13.39
C GLN A 21 6.10 -13.23 -14.26
N ASP A 22 5.47 -13.12 -15.44
CA ASP A 22 5.47 -11.91 -16.24
C ASP A 22 4.46 -10.88 -15.70
N GLY A 23 4.79 -9.60 -15.81
CA GLY A 23 3.90 -8.48 -15.56
C GLY A 23 2.74 -8.49 -16.55
N GLN A 24 1.50 -8.59 -16.07
CA GLN A 24 0.31 -8.64 -16.92
C GLN A 24 -0.87 -7.92 -16.29
N TRP A 25 -1.64 -7.20 -17.12
CA TRP A 25 -2.95 -6.69 -16.72
C TRP A 25 -3.89 -7.85 -16.40
N ARG A 26 -4.43 -7.88 -15.18
CA ARG A 26 -5.34 -8.95 -14.75
C ARG A 26 -6.37 -8.42 -13.78
N THR A 27 -7.60 -8.91 -13.91
CA THR A 27 -8.73 -8.51 -13.07
C THR A 27 -8.60 -8.93 -11.58
N PRO A 28 -8.09 -10.13 -11.23
CA PRO A 28 -8.07 -10.59 -9.83
C PRO A 28 -7.33 -9.67 -8.84
N PRO A 29 -6.14 -9.10 -9.16
CA PRO A 29 -5.50 -8.10 -8.30
C PRO A 29 -6.40 -6.92 -7.92
N PHE A 30 -7.15 -6.34 -8.88
CA PHE A 30 -8.06 -5.24 -8.60
C PHE A 30 -9.23 -5.66 -7.71
N LYS A 31 -9.76 -6.87 -7.92
CA LYS A 31 -10.82 -7.42 -7.04
C LYS A 31 -10.32 -7.61 -5.61
N ALA A 32 -9.11 -8.15 -5.45
CA ALA A 32 -8.50 -8.35 -4.13
C ALA A 32 -8.24 -7.00 -3.42
N LEU A 33 -7.77 -6.00 -4.17
CA LEU A 33 -7.54 -4.66 -3.66
C LEU A 33 -8.85 -3.98 -3.23
N LEU A 34 -9.92 -4.09 -4.04
CA LEU A 34 -11.24 -3.60 -3.68
C LEU A 34 -11.77 -4.27 -2.40
N ARG A 35 -11.64 -5.58 -2.27
CA ARG A 35 -11.99 -6.32 -1.03
C ARG A 35 -11.21 -5.80 0.17
N GLN A 36 -9.92 -5.55 0.00
CA GLN A 36 -9.08 -5.02 1.07
C GLN A 36 -9.54 -3.64 1.54
N TRP A 37 -9.76 -2.70 0.62
CA TRP A 37 -10.18 -1.35 0.98
C TRP A 37 -11.65 -1.28 1.41
N TRP A 38 -12.50 -2.18 0.91
CA TRP A 38 -13.86 -2.32 1.41
C TRP A 38 -13.90 -2.73 2.88
N ARG A 39 -13.04 -3.66 3.32
CA ARG A 39 -12.91 -4.00 4.75
C ARG A 39 -12.52 -2.80 5.61
N VAL A 40 -11.67 -1.91 5.10
CA VAL A 40 -11.32 -0.65 5.78
C VAL A 40 -12.53 0.30 5.80
N ALA A 41 -13.26 0.42 4.69
CA ALA A 41 -14.39 1.33 4.55
C ALA A 41 -15.52 1.02 5.54
N VAL A 42 -15.78 -0.25 5.81
CA VAL A 42 -16.85 -0.70 6.72
C VAL A 42 -16.36 -0.98 8.15
N ALA A 43 -15.06 -0.79 8.43
CA ALA A 43 -14.45 -1.21 9.68
C ALA A 43 -15.11 -0.52 10.89
N GLN A 44 -15.27 0.81 10.82
CA GLN A 44 -15.90 1.59 11.89
C GLN A 44 -17.38 1.21 12.07
N GLU A 45 -18.13 1.09 10.97
CA GLU A 45 -19.55 0.73 10.97
C GLU A 45 -19.78 -0.61 11.69
N LEU A 46 -18.91 -1.58 11.42
CA LEU A 46 -18.94 -2.91 12.02
C LEU A 46 -18.11 -3.00 13.31
N LYS A 47 -17.78 -1.87 13.94
CA LYS A 47 -17.10 -1.77 15.24
C LYS A 47 -15.79 -2.57 15.31
N PHE A 48 -15.09 -2.69 14.18
CA PHE A 48 -13.85 -3.44 14.00
C PHE A 48 -13.96 -4.95 14.30
N ASP A 49 -15.17 -5.50 14.33
CA ASP A 49 -15.41 -6.94 14.49
C ASP A 49 -15.06 -7.69 13.21
N VAL A 50 -13.93 -8.40 13.24
CA VAL A 50 -13.42 -9.19 12.11
C VAL A 50 -14.42 -10.26 11.66
N ASN A 51 -15.21 -10.85 12.57
CA ASN A 51 -16.20 -11.85 12.22
C ASN A 51 -17.42 -11.24 11.53
N ALA A 52 -17.87 -10.06 11.99
CA ALA A 52 -18.91 -9.30 11.30
C ALA A 52 -18.46 -8.87 9.89
N ILE A 53 -17.24 -8.35 9.78
CA ILE A 53 -16.64 -7.94 8.49
C ILE A 53 -16.54 -9.14 7.55
N ARG A 54 -16.02 -10.30 8.00
CA ARG A 54 -15.90 -11.51 7.17
C ARG A 54 -17.25 -12.02 6.67
N ARG A 55 -18.28 -12.03 7.51
CA ARG A 55 -19.64 -12.43 7.11
C ARG A 55 -20.18 -11.51 6.02
N ARG A 56 -20.10 -10.18 6.23
CA ARG A 56 -20.58 -9.21 5.23
C ARG A 56 -19.73 -9.21 3.95
N GLU A 57 -18.42 -9.46 4.06
CA GLU A 57 -17.54 -9.65 2.90
C GLU A 57 -17.95 -10.88 2.08
N ALA A 58 -18.21 -12.02 2.73
CA ALA A 58 -18.66 -13.24 2.08
C ALA A 58 -20.01 -13.04 1.38
N ASP A 59 -20.92 -12.28 1.98
CA ASP A 59 -22.23 -11.94 1.41
C ASP A 59 -22.12 -11.10 0.14
N LEU A 60 -21.15 -10.20 0.08
CA LEU A 60 -20.98 -9.26 -1.01
C LEU A 60 -20.04 -9.79 -2.11
N PHE A 61 -18.85 -10.24 -1.72
CA PHE A 61 -17.79 -10.68 -2.62
C PHE A 61 -17.81 -12.18 -2.90
N GLY A 62 -18.62 -12.95 -2.18
CA GLY A 62 -18.74 -14.40 -2.32
C GLY A 62 -17.74 -15.18 -1.47
N VAL A 63 -18.01 -16.47 -1.30
CA VAL A 63 -17.17 -17.44 -0.58
C VAL A 63 -17.08 -18.73 -1.38
N ALA A 64 -15.90 -19.35 -1.36
CA ALA A 64 -15.67 -20.66 -1.96
C ALA A 64 -16.37 -21.76 -1.14
N ALA A 65 -16.66 -22.89 -1.78
CA ALA A 65 -17.44 -23.99 -1.19
C ALA A 65 -16.65 -24.86 -0.21
N ASP A 66 -15.52 -24.42 0.37
CA ASP A 66 -14.50 -25.23 1.06
C ASP A 66 -15.07 -26.05 2.24
N GLY A 67 -15.82 -27.13 1.95
CA GLY A 67 -16.60 -27.93 2.88
C GLY A 67 -17.99 -27.38 3.27
N GLY A 68 -18.48 -26.29 2.68
CA GLY A 68 -19.74 -25.64 3.08
C GLY A 68 -20.46 -24.89 1.95
N ASP A 69 -21.47 -24.08 2.31
CA ASP A 69 -22.28 -23.34 1.33
C ASP A 69 -21.45 -22.32 0.56
N SER A 70 -21.39 -22.50 -0.76
CA SER A 70 -20.79 -21.50 -1.65
C SER A 70 -21.71 -20.32 -1.88
N ARG A 71 -21.12 -19.14 -2.08
CA ARG A 71 -21.88 -17.94 -2.45
C ARG A 71 -21.22 -17.25 -3.63
N LYS A 72 -22.00 -17.06 -4.69
CA LYS A 72 -21.56 -16.29 -5.85
C LYS A 72 -21.37 -14.82 -5.48
N SER A 73 -20.28 -14.24 -5.94
CA SER A 73 -19.99 -12.81 -5.79
C SER A 73 -21.10 -11.94 -6.40
N ARG A 74 -21.61 -10.98 -5.62
CA ARG A 74 -22.56 -9.95 -6.10
C ARG A 74 -21.83 -8.76 -6.72
N VAL A 75 -20.51 -8.68 -6.54
CA VAL A 75 -19.63 -7.70 -7.18
C VAL A 75 -18.98 -8.31 -8.42
N ARG A 76 -19.32 -7.75 -9.58
CA ARG A 76 -18.69 -8.06 -10.87
C ARG A 76 -17.67 -6.99 -11.19
N ILE A 77 -16.50 -7.41 -11.64
CA ILE A 77 -15.39 -6.53 -11.99
C ILE A 77 -14.73 -7.09 -13.25
N ARG A 78 -14.38 -6.22 -14.19
CA ARG A 78 -13.78 -6.60 -15.47
C ARG A 78 -12.79 -5.54 -15.92
N LEU A 79 -11.57 -5.97 -16.24
CA LEU A 79 -10.67 -5.22 -17.12
C LEU A 79 -10.95 -5.55 -18.58
N ASP A 80 -10.85 -4.55 -19.45
CA ASP A 80 -10.91 -4.72 -20.90
C ASP A 80 -9.58 -5.19 -21.51
N ASP A 81 -8.45 -4.84 -20.91
CA ASP A 81 -7.10 -5.23 -21.36
C ASP A 81 -6.40 -6.19 -20.38
N TRP A 82 -5.75 -7.19 -20.96
CA TRP A 82 -5.00 -8.26 -20.30
C TRP A 82 -3.60 -8.43 -20.91
N SER A 83 -3.10 -7.38 -21.59
CA SER A 83 -1.78 -7.32 -22.21
C SER A 83 -0.64 -7.54 -21.22
N LEU A 84 0.48 -8.02 -21.74
CA LEU A 84 1.74 -8.08 -21.01
C LEU A 84 2.31 -6.68 -20.84
N GLY A 85 3.03 -6.46 -19.75
CA GLY A 85 3.80 -5.25 -19.54
C GLY A 85 5.00 -5.17 -20.49
N GLU A 86 5.33 -3.96 -20.92
CA GLU A 86 6.39 -3.70 -21.91
C GLU A 86 7.69 -3.23 -21.27
N LEU A 87 7.72 -3.04 -19.94
CA LEU A 87 8.87 -2.49 -19.25
C LEU A 87 9.98 -3.55 -19.09
N THR A 88 11.04 -3.40 -19.88
CA THR A 88 12.17 -4.34 -19.92
C THR A 88 13.37 -3.91 -19.06
N GLN A 89 13.44 -2.64 -18.65
CA GLN A 89 14.54 -2.09 -17.84
C GLN A 89 14.04 -1.33 -16.63
N ALA A 90 14.85 -1.29 -15.57
CA ALA A 90 14.48 -0.57 -14.38
C ALA A 90 14.59 0.95 -14.65
N PRO A 91 13.59 1.75 -14.25
CA PRO A 91 13.58 3.18 -14.52
C PRO A 91 14.69 3.89 -13.72
N ALA A 92 15.25 4.95 -14.31
CA ALA A 92 16.33 5.73 -13.71
C ALA A 92 15.79 6.75 -12.68
N ILE A 93 15.51 6.26 -11.46
CA ILE A 93 14.98 7.06 -10.34
C ILE A 93 16.09 7.85 -9.59
N GLY A 94 17.35 7.69 -10.00
CA GLY A 94 18.51 8.29 -9.33
C GLY A 94 18.97 7.49 -8.10
N GLN A 95 19.65 8.15 -7.18
CA GLN A 95 20.30 7.55 -6.02
C GLN A 95 19.70 8.06 -4.70
N VAL A 96 19.71 7.20 -3.68
CA VAL A 96 19.44 7.58 -2.28
C VAL A 96 20.71 7.48 -1.44
N ALA A 97 20.86 8.42 -0.51
CA ALA A 97 22.02 8.50 0.37
C ALA A 97 21.86 7.52 1.53
N MET A 98 22.62 6.43 1.51
CA MET A 98 22.70 5.44 2.59
C MET A 98 23.98 5.58 3.45
N GLY A 99 24.08 6.66 4.23
CA GLY A 99 25.27 7.03 4.98
C GLY A 99 26.31 7.60 4.03
N LYS A 100 27.50 7.00 3.97
CA LYS A 100 28.53 7.33 2.97
C LYS A 100 28.26 6.70 1.59
N ASN A 101 27.33 5.74 1.51
CA ASN A 101 27.05 5.00 0.28
C ASN A 101 25.91 5.66 -0.50
N GLN A 102 25.95 5.54 -1.83
CA GLN A 102 24.84 5.86 -2.72
C GLN A 102 24.28 4.56 -3.29
N ILE A 103 22.96 4.39 -3.23
CA ILE A 103 22.27 3.20 -3.76
C ILE A 103 21.19 3.63 -4.74
N PRO A 104 21.04 2.95 -5.90
CA PRO A 104 19.98 3.28 -6.83
C PRO A 104 18.61 3.21 -6.15
N ALA A 105 17.85 4.30 -6.21
CA ALA A 105 16.55 4.43 -5.55
C ALA A 105 15.56 3.34 -6.03
N ALA A 106 15.60 3.05 -7.33
CA ALA A 106 14.81 1.97 -7.94
C ALA A 106 15.11 0.60 -7.30
N LEU A 107 16.39 0.30 -7.06
CA LEU A 107 16.80 -0.94 -6.41
C LEU A 107 16.40 -0.97 -4.93
N TYR A 108 16.59 0.14 -4.22
CA TYR A 108 16.25 0.24 -2.80
C TYR A 108 14.76 -0.02 -2.53
N SER A 109 13.87 0.64 -3.30
CA SER A 109 12.43 0.50 -3.16
C SER A 109 11.86 -0.72 -3.87
N GLY A 110 12.57 -1.24 -4.88
CA GLY A 110 12.13 -2.31 -5.77
C GLY A 110 12.85 -3.65 -5.63
N TYR A 111 13.73 -3.83 -4.63
CA TYR A 111 14.59 -5.02 -4.50
C TYR A 111 13.80 -6.33 -4.65
N GLY A 112 14.20 -7.21 -5.57
CA GLY A 112 13.53 -8.48 -5.86
C GLY A 112 13.05 -8.52 -7.30
N PRO A 113 12.02 -7.75 -7.67
CA PRO A 113 11.72 -7.45 -9.08
C PRO A 113 12.82 -6.62 -9.76
N VAL A 114 13.38 -5.63 -9.04
CA VAL A 114 14.57 -4.89 -9.46
C VAL A 114 15.80 -5.61 -8.90
N ILE A 115 16.78 -5.88 -9.77
CA ILE A 115 18.03 -6.59 -9.44
C ILE A 115 19.25 -5.66 -9.62
N PRO A 116 20.41 -5.98 -9.00
CA PRO A 116 21.62 -5.18 -9.14
C PRO A 116 22.04 -4.95 -10.61
N GLY A 117 22.50 -3.74 -10.90
CA GLY A 117 22.89 -3.30 -12.24
C GLY A 117 21.71 -2.74 -13.06
N PRO A 118 20.98 -1.74 -12.54
CA PRO A 118 19.61 -1.30 -12.92
C PRO A 118 18.78 -2.18 -13.87
N ARG A 119 18.62 -3.47 -13.53
CA ARG A 119 17.85 -4.42 -14.36
C ARG A 119 16.56 -4.82 -13.67
N LEU A 120 15.59 -5.21 -14.49
CA LEU A 120 14.41 -5.94 -14.02
C LEU A 120 14.65 -7.44 -14.20
N LYS A 121 13.98 -8.24 -13.38
CA LYS A 121 13.69 -9.62 -13.80
C LYS A 121 12.86 -9.57 -15.08
N ALA A 122 13.12 -10.49 -16.00
CA ALA A 122 12.52 -10.47 -17.35
C ALA A 122 11.00 -10.29 -17.27
N ASN A 123 10.48 -9.38 -18.10
CA ASN A 123 9.05 -9.04 -18.25
C ASN A 123 8.31 -8.67 -16.96
N ALA A 124 8.98 -8.33 -15.86
CA ALA A 124 8.34 -8.33 -14.55
C ALA A 124 7.30 -7.21 -14.31
N ALA A 125 7.13 -6.24 -15.22
CA ALA A 125 6.40 -5.02 -14.92
C ALA A 125 5.58 -4.44 -16.07
N ILE A 126 4.40 -3.94 -15.71
CA ILE A 126 3.62 -2.99 -16.51
C ILE A 126 4.24 -1.59 -16.34
N GLN A 127 4.41 -0.86 -17.43
CA GLN A 127 5.04 0.45 -17.49
C GLN A 127 4.18 1.57 -16.85
N SER A 128 4.84 2.66 -16.45
CA SER A 128 4.13 3.91 -16.10
C SER A 128 3.41 4.45 -17.35
N GLY A 129 2.27 5.10 -17.14
CA GLY A 129 1.40 5.62 -18.19
C GLY A 129 0.50 4.58 -18.84
N ALA A 130 0.69 3.28 -18.58
CA ALA A 130 -0.19 2.25 -19.11
C ALA A 130 -1.60 2.39 -18.54
N GLU A 131 -2.60 2.21 -19.40
CA GLU A 131 -4.01 2.40 -19.09
C GLU A 131 -4.85 1.15 -19.42
N ALA A 132 -5.92 0.93 -18.65
CA ALA A 132 -6.95 -0.06 -18.95
C ALA A 132 -8.31 0.37 -18.37
N GLN A 133 -9.42 -0.02 -19.00
CA GLN A 133 -10.76 0.24 -18.46
C GLN A 133 -11.16 -0.79 -17.42
N LEU A 134 -11.47 -0.31 -16.22
CA LEU A 134 -12.03 -1.07 -15.12
C LEU A 134 -13.53 -0.82 -15.00
N ARG A 135 -14.32 -1.85 -15.26
CA ARG A 135 -15.78 -1.83 -15.11
C ARG A 135 -16.22 -2.60 -13.88
N LEU A 136 -17.12 -2.01 -13.09
CA LEU A 136 -17.70 -2.59 -11.90
C LEU A 136 -19.23 -2.62 -11.98
N ALA A 137 -19.84 -3.69 -11.49
CA ALA A 137 -21.29 -3.75 -11.26
C ALA A 137 -21.57 -4.42 -9.90
N PHE A 138 -22.34 -3.75 -9.05
CA PHE A 138 -22.56 -4.18 -7.66
C PHE A 138 -23.95 -3.75 -7.16
N PRO A 139 -24.51 -4.44 -6.15
CA PRO A 139 -25.73 -3.97 -5.48
C PRO A 139 -25.46 -2.62 -4.80
N GLU A 140 -26.49 -1.78 -4.66
CA GLU A 140 -26.37 -0.60 -3.81
C GLU A 140 -26.14 -1.05 -2.35
N GLN A 141 -24.88 -1.01 -1.94
CA GLN A 141 -24.42 -1.37 -0.61
C GLN A 141 -23.34 -0.39 -0.18
N GLN A 142 -23.31 -0.14 1.11
CA GLN A 142 -22.34 0.75 1.73
C GLN A 142 -20.90 0.26 1.52
N GLY A 143 -20.00 1.23 1.35
CA GLY A 143 -18.56 1.01 1.42
C GLY A 143 -17.85 0.72 0.08
N ILE A 144 -18.53 0.37 -1.01
CA ILE A 144 -17.85 0.14 -2.31
C ILE A 144 -17.29 1.45 -2.88
N GLU A 145 -18.09 2.51 -2.89
CA GLU A 145 -17.64 3.83 -3.39
C GLU A 145 -16.57 4.43 -2.48
N GLN A 146 -16.71 4.29 -1.17
CA GLN A 146 -15.68 4.66 -0.20
C GLN A 146 -14.38 3.87 -0.46
N ALA A 147 -14.46 2.57 -0.75
CA ALA A 147 -13.31 1.76 -1.07
C ALA A 147 -12.65 2.21 -2.38
N LEU A 148 -13.43 2.59 -3.39
CA LEU A 148 -12.91 3.14 -4.66
C LEU A 148 -12.23 4.50 -4.45
N ALA A 149 -12.82 5.39 -3.65
CA ALA A 149 -12.20 6.66 -3.26
C ALA A 149 -10.86 6.44 -2.54
N MET A 150 -10.83 5.53 -1.55
CA MET A 150 -9.58 5.17 -0.87
C MET A 150 -8.58 4.47 -1.80
N MET A 151 -9.05 3.70 -2.79
CA MET A 151 -8.16 3.10 -3.78
C MET A 151 -7.49 4.17 -4.63
N HIS A 152 -8.26 5.13 -5.11
CA HIS A 152 -7.70 6.27 -5.84
C HIS A 152 -6.68 7.02 -4.99
N SER A 153 -7.03 7.38 -3.75
CA SER A 153 -6.18 8.23 -2.91
C SER A 153 -4.98 7.49 -2.30
N TYR A 154 -5.09 6.21 -1.95
CA TYR A 154 -4.10 5.54 -1.09
C TYR A 154 -3.64 4.17 -1.59
N ALA A 155 -4.33 3.53 -2.53
CA ALA A 155 -3.91 2.22 -2.98
C ALA A 155 -2.72 2.24 -3.95
N THR A 156 -2.00 1.14 -3.91
CA THR A 156 -1.00 0.72 -4.87
C THR A 156 -1.22 -0.77 -5.16
N LEU A 157 -0.79 -1.25 -6.33
CA LEU A 157 -1.07 -2.61 -6.78
C LEU A 157 0.22 -3.38 -7.13
N GLY A 158 0.25 -4.67 -6.81
CA GLY A 158 1.35 -5.57 -7.18
C GLY A 158 2.48 -5.70 -6.18
N GLY A 159 3.58 -6.31 -6.62
CA GLY A 159 4.79 -6.49 -5.83
C GLY A 159 5.39 -5.14 -5.43
N ARG A 160 5.99 -5.06 -4.23
CA ARG A 160 6.63 -3.83 -3.69
C ARG A 160 5.71 -2.60 -3.66
N SER A 161 4.40 -2.80 -3.76
CA SER A 161 3.36 -1.76 -3.81
C SER A 161 3.39 -0.83 -2.60
N ARG A 162 3.66 -1.38 -1.41
CA ARG A 162 3.81 -0.59 -0.18
C ARG A 162 5.03 0.34 -0.18
N ASN A 163 5.87 0.32 -1.22
CA ASN A 163 7.01 1.22 -1.41
C ASN A 163 6.79 2.24 -2.55
N GLY A 164 5.55 2.40 -3.03
CA GLY A 164 5.20 3.36 -4.09
C GLY A 164 5.13 2.77 -5.51
N TRP A 165 5.59 1.54 -5.74
CA TRP A 165 5.41 0.85 -7.02
C TRP A 165 3.96 0.49 -7.28
N GLY A 166 3.55 0.43 -8.55
CA GLY A 166 2.15 0.22 -8.94
C GLY A 166 1.20 1.24 -8.34
N SER A 167 1.66 2.47 -8.10
CA SER A 167 0.78 3.60 -7.84
C SER A 167 -0.04 3.85 -9.09
N PHE A 168 -1.35 4.05 -8.91
CA PHE A 168 -2.29 4.27 -9.99
C PHE A 168 -3.32 5.33 -9.60
N GLU A 169 -4.03 5.83 -10.59
CA GLU A 169 -5.23 6.64 -10.42
C GLU A 169 -6.43 5.99 -11.12
N LEU A 170 -7.63 6.43 -10.75
CA LEU A 170 -8.91 5.96 -11.29
C LEU A 170 -9.57 7.15 -11.98
N ILE A 171 -9.40 7.30 -13.29
CA ILE A 171 -9.93 8.43 -14.04
C ILE A 171 -11.40 8.14 -14.36
N GLY A 172 -12.29 9.02 -13.90
CA GLY A 172 -13.74 8.87 -14.01
C GLY A 172 -14.45 9.65 -12.90
N GLU A 173 -15.77 9.47 -12.78
CA GLU A 173 -16.55 10.09 -11.70
C GLU A 173 -16.16 9.48 -10.35
N GLN A 174 -15.50 10.29 -9.51
CA GLN A 174 -15.09 9.89 -8.18
C GLN A 174 -15.95 10.58 -7.13
N ALA A 175 -16.45 9.80 -6.18
CA ALA A 175 -16.99 10.36 -4.96
C ALA A 175 -15.82 10.85 -4.09
N SER A 176 -15.80 12.15 -3.76
CA SER A 176 -14.94 12.65 -2.69
C SER A 176 -15.59 12.28 -1.37
N LEU A 177 -15.07 11.25 -0.71
CA LEU A 177 -15.63 10.72 0.52
C LEU A 177 -14.57 10.74 1.62
N PRO A 178 -14.92 11.25 2.82
CA PRO A 178 -13.97 11.36 3.92
C PRO A 178 -13.44 9.99 4.30
N VAL A 179 -12.12 9.88 4.51
CA VAL A 179 -11.53 8.63 4.98
C VAL A 179 -11.62 8.57 6.49
N TYR A 180 -12.12 7.45 7.02
CA TYR A 180 -12.17 7.24 8.45
C TYR A 180 -10.76 7.24 9.06
N THR A 181 -10.56 8.12 10.04
CA THR A 181 -9.33 8.24 10.81
C THR A 181 -9.53 7.73 12.24
N ARG A 182 -8.46 7.28 12.86
CA ARG A 182 -8.46 6.79 14.25
C ARG A 182 -7.15 7.15 14.94
N ASP A 183 -7.21 7.46 16.24
CA ASP A 183 -6.01 7.60 17.07
C ASP A 183 -5.06 6.42 16.80
N TRP A 184 -3.84 6.74 16.40
CA TRP A 184 -2.96 5.73 15.82
C TRP A 184 -2.46 4.74 16.86
N GLN A 185 -2.34 5.14 18.13
CA GLN A 185 -1.90 4.26 19.22
C GLN A 185 -3.03 3.28 19.59
N ALA A 186 -4.27 3.75 19.66
CA ALA A 186 -5.45 2.92 19.84
C ALA A 186 -5.63 1.95 18.66
N ALA A 187 -5.38 2.39 17.43
CA ALA A 187 -5.42 1.53 16.25
C ALA A 187 -4.34 0.43 16.30
N MET A 188 -3.17 0.69 16.85
CA MET A 188 -2.12 -0.33 17.00
C MET A 188 -2.45 -1.48 17.96
N GLN A 189 -3.56 -1.41 18.71
CA GLN A 189 -4.04 -2.54 19.50
C GLN A 189 -4.54 -3.70 18.63
N LEU A 190 -4.93 -3.41 17.37
CA LEU A 190 -5.35 -4.41 16.39
C LEU A 190 -4.20 -4.80 15.46
N ASP A 191 -4.22 -6.05 15.00
CA ASP A 191 -3.16 -6.63 14.16
C ASP A 191 -3.46 -6.59 12.65
N TRP A 192 -4.42 -5.76 12.25
CA TRP A 192 -4.77 -5.51 10.86
C TRP A 192 -5.03 -4.03 10.60
N ALA A 193 -4.67 -3.57 9.40
CA ALA A 193 -4.85 -2.18 8.98
C ALA A 193 -6.32 -1.88 8.67
N HIS A 194 -6.93 -0.98 9.45
CA HIS A 194 -8.39 -0.75 9.47
C HIS A 194 -8.81 0.72 9.47
N ALA A 195 -7.87 1.64 9.58
CA ALA A 195 -8.11 3.08 9.55
C ALA A 195 -6.83 3.81 9.16
N LEU A 196 -6.96 5.04 8.68
CA LEU A 196 -5.85 5.98 8.59
C LEU A 196 -5.52 6.48 10.01
N GLY A 197 -4.23 6.57 10.34
CA GLY A 197 -3.83 7.06 11.65
C GLY A 197 -4.10 8.55 11.83
N LEU A 198 -4.38 8.93 13.08
CA LEU A 198 -4.60 10.31 13.51
C LEU A 198 -3.78 10.58 14.77
N ASP A 199 -3.19 11.77 14.86
CA ASP A 199 -2.60 12.33 16.08
C ASP A 199 -3.10 13.76 16.32
N GLU A 200 -2.57 14.44 17.33
CA GLU A 200 -2.91 15.82 17.67
C GLU A 200 -2.61 16.85 16.57
N LYS A 201 -1.79 16.50 15.56
CA LYS A 201 -1.45 17.35 14.42
C LYS A 201 -2.32 17.06 13.19
N GLY A 202 -3.22 16.08 13.28
CA GLY A 202 -4.13 15.69 12.20
C GLY A 202 -3.82 14.29 11.66
N ALA A 203 -4.20 14.07 10.41
CA ALA A 203 -4.01 12.78 9.77
C ALA A 203 -2.53 12.44 9.64
N LEU A 204 -2.18 11.16 9.81
CA LEU A 204 -0.84 10.63 9.56
C LEU A 204 -0.63 10.43 8.05
N VAL A 205 -0.68 11.54 7.31
CA VAL A 205 -0.43 11.65 5.87
C VAL A 205 0.61 12.74 5.68
N TRP A 206 1.65 12.43 4.91
CA TRP A 206 2.73 13.35 4.58
C TRP A 206 2.87 13.41 3.07
N GLU A 207 2.89 14.62 2.53
CA GLU A 207 2.93 14.88 1.10
C GLU A 207 4.10 15.78 0.74
N SER A 208 4.72 15.52 -0.41
CA SER A 208 5.74 16.41 -0.96
C SER A 208 5.12 17.58 -1.72
N ALA A 209 5.94 18.59 -1.99
CA ALA A 209 5.61 19.54 -3.06
C ALA A 209 5.44 18.78 -4.41
N PRO A 210 4.62 19.30 -5.35
CA PRO A 210 4.44 18.69 -6.66
C PRO A 210 5.76 18.57 -7.44
N GLN A 211 6.01 17.38 -7.99
CA GLN A 211 7.19 17.05 -8.79
C GLN A 211 6.86 17.04 -10.28
N ALA A 212 7.84 17.35 -11.12
CA ALA A 212 7.66 17.33 -12.57
C ALA A 212 7.57 15.91 -13.14
N ARG A 213 8.24 14.95 -12.51
CA ARG A 213 8.28 13.55 -12.94
C ARG A 213 7.97 12.62 -11.78
N TRP A 214 7.33 11.49 -12.06
CA TRP A 214 6.99 10.50 -11.04
C TRP A 214 8.26 9.87 -10.44
N GLU A 215 9.35 9.80 -11.20
CA GLU A 215 10.65 9.33 -10.72
C GLU A 215 11.18 10.19 -9.59
N ASP A 216 11.01 11.52 -9.67
CA ASP A 216 11.47 12.44 -8.64
C ASP A 216 10.65 12.23 -7.35
N ALA A 217 9.33 12.02 -7.47
CA ALA A 217 8.49 11.63 -6.34
C ALA A 217 8.89 10.27 -5.74
N MET A 218 9.18 9.26 -6.57
CA MET A 218 9.67 7.95 -6.10
C MET A 218 11.03 8.05 -5.41
N LYS A 219 11.91 8.96 -5.85
CA LYS A 219 13.19 9.22 -5.19
C LYS A 219 12.99 9.81 -3.80
N LEU A 220 12.06 10.76 -3.65
CA LEU A 220 11.68 11.32 -2.34
C LEU A 220 11.15 10.23 -1.39
N LEU A 221 10.25 9.37 -1.87
CA LEU A 221 9.71 8.24 -1.09
C LEU A 221 10.83 7.29 -0.64
N ALA A 222 11.77 6.97 -1.54
CA ALA A 222 12.90 6.09 -1.24
C ALA A 222 13.83 6.72 -0.19
N GLN A 223 14.14 8.01 -0.32
CA GLN A 223 14.99 8.73 0.63
C GLN A 223 14.34 8.85 2.01
N ALA A 224 13.07 9.27 2.08
CA ALA A 224 12.32 9.35 3.34
C ALA A 224 12.27 7.99 4.06
N ARG A 225 12.15 6.88 3.32
CA ARG A 225 12.24 5.55 3.90
C ARG A 225 13.60 5.23 4.51
N VAL A 226 14.70 5.64 3.84
CA VAL A 226 16.05 5.49 4.39
C VAL A 226 16.16 6.27 5.71
N ASP A 227 15.69 7.51 5.72
CA ASP A 227 15.81 8.41 6.87
C ASP A 227 14.96 7.94 8.05
N MET A 228 13.71 7.51 7.81
CA MET A 228 12.88 6.88 8.84
C MET A 228 13.55 5.63 9.44
N ARG A 229 14.11 4.75 8.60
CA ARG A 229 14.77 3.52 9.10
C ARG A 229 16.02 3.79 9.92
N ARG A 230 16.62 4.99 9.82
CA ARG A 230 17.73 5.43 10.69
C ARG A 230 17.25 6.09 11.97
N ALA A 231 16.14 6.83 11.89
CA ALA A 231 15.61 7.56 13.04
C ALA A 231 15.01 6.64 14.11
N VAL A 232 14.58 5.44 13.72
CA VAL A 232 13.96 4.49 14.66
C VAL A 232 14.98 3.67 15.45
N PRO A 233 14.76 3.45 16.77
CA PRO A 233 15.65 2.63 17.60
C PRO A 233 15.78 1.18 17.13
N ASP A 234 14.66 0.59 16.68
CA ASP A 234 14.63 -0.76 16.11
C ASP A 234 13.83 -0.80 14.81
N ARG A 235 14.55 -0.73 13.68
CA ARG A 235 13.93 -0.75 12.34
C ARG A 235 13.21 -2.05 11.99
N LEU A 236 13.46 -3.15 12.70
CA LEU A 236 12.74 -4.40 12.50
C LEU A 236 11.29 -4.31 13.03
N MET A 237 10.99 -3.33 13.88
CA MET A 237 9.62 -3.02 14.32
C MET A 237 8.79 -2.40 13.19
N LEU A 238 9.42 -1.68 12.25
CA LEU A 238 8.71 -1.07 11.12
C LEU A 238 8.35 -2.08 10.04
N ALA A 239 9.26 -3.01 9.72
CA ALA A 239 9.02 -4.10 8.79
C ALA A 239 10.04 -5.23 8.94
N TYR A 240 9.62 -6.46 8.64
CA TYR A 240 10.41 -7.66 8.76
C TYR A 240 10.23 -8.63 7.57
N PRO A 241 11.29 -9.29 7.06
CA PRO A 241 12.68 -9.27 7.51
C PRO A 241 13.47 -8.06 7.01
N ASP A 242 14.62 -7.87 7.64
CA ASP A 242 15.72 -7.07 7.09
C ASP A 242 16.84 -8.00 6.65
N THR A 243 17.56 -7.65 5.58
CA THR A 243 18.56 -8.56 4.98
C THR A 243 19.73 -8.87 5.90
N ARG A 244 19.94 -8.07 6.95
CA ARG A 244 21.08 -8.17 7.87
C ARG A 244 20.73 -8.61 9.28
N ALA A 245 19.44 -8.72 9.62
CA ALA A 245 19.04 -8.96 11.00
C ALA A 245 17.71 -9.72 11.09
N THR A 246 17.63 -10.60 12.08
CA THR A 246 16.42 -11.35 12.42
C THR A 246 15.83 -10.83 13.73
N MET A 247 14.50 -10.78 13.84
CA MET A 247 13.83 -10.49 15.10
C MET A 247 13.90 -11.74 16.00
N PRO A 248 14.43 -11.65 17.23
CA PRO A 248 14.39 -12.76 18.17
C PRO A 248 12.97 -13.30 18.33
N GLY A 249 12.81 -14.62 18.32
CA GLY A 249 11.52 -15.32 18.42
C GLY A 249 10.73 -15.48 17.12
N TRP A 250 11.04 -14.73 16.05
CA TRP A 250 10.28 -14.80 14.78
C TRP A 250 10.87 -15.74 13.74
N GLY A 251 12.16 -16.05 13.84
CA GLY A 251 12.87 -16.87 12.84
C GLY A 251 12.95 -16.19 11.47
N ARG A 252 13.55 -16.86 10.48
CA ARG A 252 13.86 -16.26 9.15
C ARG A 252 12.66 -16.13 8.20
N ASN A 253 11.57 -16.85 8.47
CA ASN A 253 10.43 -16.96 7.55
C ASN A 253 9.27 -16.04 7.89
N ALA A 254 9.19 -15.50 9.12
CA ALA A 254 8.15 -14.54 9.48
C ALA A 254 8.21 -13.30 8.57
N ARG A 255 7.07 -12.68 8.35
CA ARG A 255 6.93 -11.46 7.54
C ARG A 255 6.04 -10.48 8.30
N VAL A 256 6.57 -9.30 8.60
CA VAL A 256 5.76 -8.19 9.11
C VAL A 256 5.75 -7.09 8.07
N PRO A 257 4.59 -6.83 7.45
CA PRO A 257 4.46 -5.77 6.49
C PRO A 257 4.63 -4.40 7.17
N HIS A 258 5.42 -3.51 6.55
CA HIS A 258 5.35 -2.07 6.78
C HIS A 258 3.92 -1.53 6.78
N SER A 259 3.51 -0.90 7.89
CA SER A 259 2.20 -0.26 8.10
C SER A 259 2.18 1.20 7.63
N LEU A 260 3.33 1.89 7.58
CA LEU A 260 3.48 3.09 6.76
C LEU A 260 3.59 2.67 5.29
N ARG A 261 2.81 3.30 4.43
CA ARG A 261 2.69 2.98 3.02
C ARG A 261 3.05 4.22 2.21
N PHE A 262 3.45 3.97 0.98
CA PHE A 262 4.02 4.95 0.08
C PHE A 262 3.25 4.88 -1.24
N LYS A 263 2.93 6.03 -1.81
CA LYS A 263 2.21 6.17 -3.07
C LYS A 263 2.71 7.42 -3.82
N VAL A 264 2.66 7.38 -5.14
CA VAL A 264 2.72 8.59 -5.97
C VAL A 264 1.32 8.90 -6.47
N ARG A 265 0.84 10.13 -6.24
CA ARG A 265 -0.40 10.66 -6.82
C ARG A 265 -0.07 11.51 -8.03
N ALA A 266 -0.95 11.53 -9.02
CA ALA A 266 -0.89 12.48 -10.12
C ALA A 266 -1.96 13.55 -9.90
N GLU A 267 -1.58 14.81 -10.05
CA GLU A 267 -2.49 15.96 -9.93
C GLU A 267 -2.06 17.03 -10.93
N GLN A 268 -2.95 17.40 -11.85
CA GLN A 268 -2.72 18.45 -12.86
C GLN A 268 -1.40 18.29 -13.64
N GLY A 269 -1.04 17.05 -13.98
CA GLY A 269 0.21 16.74 -14.72
C GLY A 269 1.49 16.83 -13.87
N LYS A 270 1.37 16.98 -12.55
CA LYS A 270 2.45 16.87 -11.57
C LYS A 270 2.29 15.62 -10.71
N TYR A 271 3.33 15.28 -9.97
CA TYR A 271 3.39 14.07 -9.16
C TYR A 271 3.71 14.38 -7.71
N ILE A 272 2.89 13.88 -6.79
CA ILE A 272 3.04 14.10 -5.36
C ILE A 272 3.47 12.79 -4.70
N ALA A 273 4.58 12.83 -3.95
CA ALA A 273 4.98 11.72 -3.11
C ALA A 273 4.13 11.74 -1.83
N VAL A 274 3.44 10.63 -1.55
CA VAL A 274 2.58 10.49 -0.38
C VAL A 274 3.05 9.34 0.49
N ILE A 275 3.27 9.63 1.77
CA ILE A 275 3.52 8.65 2.83
C ILE A 275 2.32 8.70 3.76
N PHE A 276 1.77 7.56 4.14
CA PHE A 276 0.62 7.54 5.05
C PHE A 276 0.68 6.33 5.98
N HIS A 277 0.15 6.48 7.18
CA HIS A 277 0.19 5.43 8.19
C HIS A 277 -1.16 4.71 8.30
N MET A 278 -1.15 3.40 8.07
CA MET A 278 -2.26 2.50 8.36
C MET A 278 -1.91 1.68 9.62
N PRO A 279 -2.06 2.26 10.84
CA PRO A 279 -1.57 1.68 12.08
C PRO A 279 -2.16 0.30 12.37
N CYS A 280 -1.27 -0.65 12.63
CA CYS A 280 -1.58 -1.97 13.18
C CYS A 280 -0.30 -2.59 13.74
N ARG A 281 -0.44 -3.48 14.72
CA ARG A 281 0.69 -4.28 15.21
C ARG A 281 0.92 -5.55 14.37
N PRO A 282 2.05 -6.26 14.54
CA PRO A 282 2.21 -7.62 14.03
C PRO A 282 1.04 -8.53 14.42
N SER A 283 0.84 -9.64 13.68
CA SER A 283 -0.17 -10.65 14.02
C SER A 283 -0.07 -11.05 15.49
N ASN A 284 -1.19 -11.39 16.12
CA ASN A 284 -1.21 -11.84 17.52
C ASN A 284 -0.15 -12.91 17.82
N GLU A 285 0.02 -13.88 16.92
CA GLU A 285 1.04 -14.93 17.05
C GLU A 285 2.47 -14.38 17.10
N LEU A 286 2.81 -13.44 16.21
CA LEU A 286 4.14 -12.83 16.19
C LEU A 286 4.33 -11.86 17.37
N TRP A 287 3.28 -11.13 17.74
CA TRP A 287 3.30 -10.22 18.87
C TRP A 287 3.62 -10.95 20.18
N GLN A 288 2.96 -12.08 20.44
CA GLN A 288 3.19 -12.89 21.64
C GLN A 288 4.61 -13.46 21.71
N LYS A 289 5.28 -13.68 20.57
CA LYS A 289 6.67 -14.14 20.50
C LYS A 289 7.70 -13.03 20.72
N LEU A 290 7.30 -11.75 20.73
CA LEU A 290 8.21 -10.64 21.03
C LEU A 290 8.55 -10.59 22.51
N ALA A 291 9.82 -10.33 22.82
CA ALA A 291 10.24 -10.04 24.18
C ALA A 291 9.47 -8.82 24.74
N PRO A 292 9.11 -8.78 26.04
CA PRO A 292 8.34 -7.67 26.63
C PRO A 292 8.92 -6.28 26.35
N GLN A 293 10.25 -6.14 26.38
CA GLN A 293 10.95 -4.88 26.11
C GLN A 293 10.73 -4.41 24.66
N LYS A 294 10.63 -5.34 23.69
CA LYS A 294 10.33 -5.02 22.29
C LYS A 294 8.88 -4.60 22.10
N GLN A 295 7.95 -5.24 22.81
CA GLN A 295 6.53 -4.83 22.81
C GLN A 295 6.39 -3.40 23.37
N GLN A 296 7.05 -3.09 24.49
CA GLN A 296 7.06 -1.76 25.10
C GLN A 296 7.67 -0.70 24.16
N GLY A 297 8.76 -1.04 23.45
CA GLY A 297 9.42 -0.15 22.50
C GLY A 297 8.72 0.03 21.14
N PHE A 298 7.67 -0.75 20.84
CA PHE A 298 7.02 -0.76 19.52
C PHE A 298 6.41 0.60 19.17
N ILE A 299 5.62 1.18 20.08
CA ILE A 299 5.00 2.51 19.91
C ILE A 299 6.09 3.58 19.74
N GLY A 300 7.17 3.51 20.53
CA GLY A 300 8.30 4.43 20.44
C GLY A 300 9.00 4.43 19.08
N CYS A 301 9.06 3.27 18.41
CA CYS A 301 9.60 3.19 17.04
C CYS A 301 8.73 3.95 16.04
N PHE A 302 7.41 3.87 16.15
CA PHE A 302 6.51 4.62 15.28
C PHE A 302 6.46 6.12 15.60
N GLN A 303 6.53 6.49 16.88
CA GLN A 303 6.70 7.90 17.28
C GLN A 303 7.97 8.50 16.66
N ALA A 304 9.10 7.78 16.72
CA ALA A 304 10.34 8.23 16.09
C ALA A 304 10.22 8.36 14.56
N ALA A 305 9.51 7.43 13.91
CA ALA A 305 9.24 7.51 12.47
C ALA A 305 8.35 8.71 12.11
N HIS A 306 7.25 8.95 12.83
CA HIS A 306 6.38 10.11 12.62
C HIS A 306 7.13 11.42 12.85
N ALA A 307 7.88 11.52 13.94
CA ALA A 307 8.70 12.70 14.23
C ALA A 307 9.79 12.94 13.18
N CYS A 308 10.33 11.88 12.56
CA CYS A 308 11.25 12.00 11.44
C CYS A 308 10.56 12.58 10.20
N LEU A 309 9.34 12.14 9.89
CA LEU A 309 8.56 12.64 8.75
C LEU A 309 8.08 14.08 8.98
N ASP A 310 7.65 14.42 10.19
CA ASP A 310 7.22 15.77 10.56
C ASP A 310 8.34 16.82 10.41
N ARG A 311 9.60 16.41 10.58
CA ARG A 311 10.77 17.29 10.43
C ARG A 311 11.41 17.19 9.04
N HIS A 312 10.86 16.38 8.13
CA HIS A 312 11.48 16.14 6.84
C HIS A 312 11.29 17.35 5.92
N GLN A 313 12.37 17.93 5.42
CA GLN A 313 12.35 19.16 4.60
C GLN A 313 11.60 19.05 3.25
N GLN A 314 11.12 17.88 2.89
CA GLN A 314 10.50 17.58 1.59
C GLN A 314 9.06 17.12 1.74
N PHE A 315 8.56 17.01 2.98
CA PHE A 315 7.23 16.51 3.27
C PHE A 315 6.56 17.42 4.30
N GLN A 316 5.26 17.62 4.13
CA GLN A 316 4.40 18.33 5.08
C GLN A 316 3.17 17.48 5.38
N ARG A 317 2.50 17.74 6.51
CA ARG A 317 1.23 17.06 6.82
C ARG A 317 0.17 17.41 5.78
N GLY A 318 -0.46 16.39 5.22
CA GLY A 318 -1.61 16.51 4.31
C GLY A 318 -2.94 16.21 5.02
N GLU A 319 -4.03 16.47 4.32
CA GLU A 319 -5.38 16.13 4.79
C GLU A 319 -5.75 14.67 4.43
N ALA A 320 -6.79 14.14 5.09
CA ALA A 320 -7.29 12.77 4.93
C ALA A 320 -8.51 12.67 4.01
#